data_AF-A0A9W7Z1D7-F1
#
_entry.id   AF-A0A9W7Z1D7-F1
#
_cell.length_a   1.000
_cell.length_b   1.000
_cell.length_c   1.000
_cell.angle_alpha   90.00
_cell.angle_beta   90.00
_cell.angle_gamma   90.00
#
_symmetry.space_group_name_H-M   'P 1'
#
loop_
_entity.id
_entity.type
_entity.pdbx_description
1 polymer ?
#
loop_
_entity_poly.entity_id
_entity_poly.type
_entity_poly.pdbx_seq_one_letter_code
_entity_poly.pdbx_strand_id
1 'polypeptide(L)'
;MPAVLKYSWTPVDRQPEGAAYKVLESHKVNSVPEIYSSGILYQDFFGCRLEYFLMEDCGESIKCRFTKILGSSASPDDVSSAYSDITNVINRIVACLVEAAAGVLHRDISTSNIPIQNGQVRVIDWGYAKLLNTDLPEIKNIASEWGFDLDDVTKNENIHDGMTGTTLFMSI
;
A
#
# COMPACT_ATOMS: atom_id res chain seq x y z
N MET A 1 -7.41 5.61 -20.09
CA MET A 1 -7.44 4.68 -18.95
C MET A 1 -7.97 5.46 -17.76
N PRO A 2 -8.94 4.93 -17.00
CA PRO A 2 -9.36 5.58 -15.77
C PRO A 2 -8.18 5.61 -14.77
N ALA A 3 -8.08 6.70 -14.01
CA ALA A 3 -6.97 6.93 -13.10
C ALA A 3 -7.47 7.62 -11.82
N VAL A 4 -6.80 7.34 -10.71
CA VAL A 4 -7.02 7.96 -9.41
C VAL A 4 -5.84 8.87 -9.10
N LEU A 5 -6.15 10.08 -8.63
CA LEU A 5 -5.15 11.00 -8.07
C LEU A 5 -5.24 10.95 -6.55
N LYS A 6 -4.19 10.43 -5.91
CA LYS A 6 -4.04 10.43 -4.45
C LYS A 6 -3.03 11.50 -4.05
N TYR A 7 -3.34 12.19 -2.96
CA TYR A 7 -2.40 13.06 -2.25
C TYR A 7 -2.12 12.46 -0.87
N SER A 8 -0.86 12.47 -0.44
CA SER A 8 -0.47 12.04 0.91
C SER A 8 0.30 13.15 1.61
N TRP A 9 -0.08 13.44 2.86
CA TRP A 9 0.67 14.32 3.75
C TRP A 9 1.43 13.45 4.74
N THR A 10 2.73 13.32 4.55
CA THR A 10 3.59 12.41 5.31
C THR A 10 4.67 13.20 6.04
N PRO A 11 4.87 13.02 7.35
CA PRO A 11 6.01 13.62 8.05
C PRO A 11 7.35 13.23 7.40
N VAL A 12 8.35 14.11 7.43
CA VAL A 12 9.64 13.91 6.76
C VAL A 12 10.48 12.80 7.40
N ASP A 13 10.21 12.52 8.67
CA ASP A 13 10.83 11.50 9.50
C ASP A 13 10.07 10.16 9.46
N ARG A 14 9.09 10.06 8.56
CA ARG A 14 8.31 8.87 8.23
C ARG A 14 8.63 8.42 6.81
N GLN A 15 8.48 7.12 6.58
CA GLN A 15 8.68 6.57 5.25
C GLN A 15 7.64 7.12 4.26
N PRO A 16 8.06 7.70 3.11
CA PRO A 16 7.13 8.11 2.08
C PRO A 16 6.49 6.91 1.38
N GLU A 17 5.21 7.03 1.05
CA GLU A 17 4.47 6.00 0.31
C GLU A 17 5.09 5.77 -1.08
N GLY A 18 5.60 6.83 -1.71
CA GLY A 18 6.22 6.72 -3.01
C GLY A 18 7.50 5.90 -3.03
N ALA A 19 8.27 5.93 -1.95
CA ALA A 19 9.43 5.04 -1.82
C ALA A 19 9.02 3.57 -1.76
N ALA A 20 7.90 3.25 -1.10
CA ALA A 20 7.37 1.88 -1.11
C ALA A 20 7.02 1.44 -2.54
N TYR A 21 6.28 2.26 -3.29
CA TYR A 21 5.95 1.95 -4.69
C TYR A 21 7.19 1.78 -5.58
N LYS A 22 8.26 2.57 -5.36
CA LYS A 22 9.51 2.39 -6.11
C LYS A 22 10.19 1.05 -5.87
N VAL A 23 10.20 0.57 -4.62
CA VAL A 23 10.74 -0.75 -4.30
C VAL A 23 9.85 -1.87 -4.85
N LEU A 24 8.53 -1.71 -4.79
CA LEU A 24 7.60 -2.68 -5.37
C LEU A 24 7.77 -2.78 -6.90
N GLU A 25 7.95 -1.64 -7.57
CA GLU A 25 8.21 -1.55 -9.01
C GLU A 25 9.53 -2.23 -9.38
N SER A 26 10.61 -1.98 -8.64
CA SER A 26 11.92 -2.58 -8.92
C SER A 26 11.94 -4.10 -8.74
N HIS A 27 11.16 -4.61 -7.79
CA HIS A 27 10.96 -6.04 -7.55
C HIS A 27 9.90 -6.68 -8.46
N LYS A 28 9.25 -5.88 -9.33
CA LYS A 28 8.18 -6.32 -10.24
C LYS A 28 7.05 -7.05 -9.51
N VAL A 29 6.68 -6.53 -8.34
CA VAL A 29 5.59 -7.08 -7.53
C VAL A 29 4.29 -6.98 -8.32
N ASN A 30 3.59 -8.10 -8.46
CA ASN A 30 2.30 -8.15 -9.13
C ASN A 30 1.18 -7.73 -8.20
N SER A 31 0.02 -7.41 -8.78
CA SER A 31 -1.19 -7.05 -8.03
C SER A 31 -1.02 -5.81 -7.16
N VAL A 32 -0.17 -4.87 -7.57
CA VAL A 32 -0.14 -3.48 -7.09
C VAL A 32 -0.63 -2.57 -8.22
N PRO A 33 -1.19 -1.38 -7.93
CA PRO A 33 -1.60 -0.44 -8.97
C PRO A 33 -0.43 -0.05 -9.86
N GLU A 34 -0.70 0.12 -11.15
CA GLU A 34 0.23 0.83 -12.02
C GLU A 34 0.32 2.30 -11.57
N ILE A 35 1.54 2.78 -11.34
CA ILE A 35 1.82 4.17 -11.01
C ILE A 35 2.22 4.89 -12.29
N TYR A 36 1.33 5.71 -12.84
CA TYR A 36 1.58 6.47 -14.07
C TYR A 36 2.51 7.66 -13.84
N SER A 37 2.38 8.31 -12.68
CA SER A 37 3.24 9.42 -12.27
C SER A 37 3.17 9.57 -10.76
N SER A 38 4.28 9.91 -10.13
CA SER A 38 4.33 10.24 -8.72
C SER A 38 5.47 11.20 -8.40
N GLY A 39 5.42 11.81 -7.24
CA GLY A 39 6.51 12.66 -6.76
C GLY A 39 6.11 13.51 -5.57
N ILE A 40 6.97 14.46 -5.23
CA ILE A 40 6.79 15.41 -4.14
C ILE A 40 6.34 16.74 -4.72
N LEU A 41 5.17 17.23 -4.31
CA LEU A 41 4.66 18.55 -4.70
C LEU A 41 5.21 19.65 -3.80
N TYR A 42 5.36 19.36 -2.51
CA TYR A 42 5.77 20.35 -1.52
C TYR A 42 6.48 19.67 -0.34
N GLN A 43 7.48 20.35 0.22
CA GLN A 43 8.12 19.96 1.47
C GLN A 43 8.20 21.23 2.32
N ASP A 44 7.68 21.17 3.55
CA ASP A 44 7.54 22.34 4.41
C ASP A 44 8.58 22.39 5.54
N PHE A 45 8.68 23.56 6.18
CA PHE A 45 9.55 23.76 7.36
C PHE A 45 9.02 23.09 8.63
N PHE A 46 7.78 22.58 8.64
CA PHE A 46 7.17 21.90 9.78
C PHE A 46 7.49 20.41 9.80
N GLY A 47 8.31 19.93 8.87
CA GLY A 47 8.72 18.54 8.80
C GLY A 47 7.65 17.67 8.16
N CYS A 48 6.87 18.18 7.22
CA CYS A 48 5.93 17.40 6.40
C CYS A 48 6.26 17.50 4.91
N ARG A 49 5.94 16.44 4.17
CA ARG A 49 6.00 16.37 2.71
C ARG A 49 4.61 16.07 2.15
N LEU A 50 4.27 16.72 1.03
CA LEU A 50 3.09 16.43 0.24
C LEU A 50 3.49 15.62 -1.00
N GLU A 51 3.04 14.37 -1.04
CA GLU A 51 3.24 13.43 -2.14
C GLU A 51 2.00 13.41 -3.04
N TYR A 52 2.19 13.19 -4.34
CA TYR A 52 1.11 12.90 -5.27
C TYR A 52 1.33 11.58 -5.99
N PHE A 53 0.23 10.91 -6.34
CA PHE A 53 0.22 9.68 -7.11
C PHE A 53 -0.92 9.71 -8.12
N LEU A 54 -0.57 9.65 -9.40
CA LEU A 54 -1.50 9.34 -10.47
C LEU A 54 -1.37 7.85 -10.77
N MET A 55 -2.39 7.06 -10.42
CA MET A 55 -2.34 5.60 -10.46
C MET A 55 -3.56 4.98 -11.13
N GLU A 56 -3.46 3.69 -11.48
CA GLU A 56 -4.57 2.85 -11.97
C GLU A 56 -5.82 3.02 -11.09
N ASP A 57 -6.98 3.20 -11.73
CA ASP A 57 -8.27 3.04 -11.03
C ASP A 57 -8.58 1.56 -10.88
N CYS A 58 -8.36 1.04 -9.68
CA CYS A 58 -8.50 -0.37 -9.34
C CYS A 58 -9.95 -0.80 -9.01
N GLY A 59 -10.94 0.11 -9.11
CA GLY A 59 -12.34 -0.18 -8.84
C GLY A 59 -12.73 -0.17 -7.36
N GLU A 60 -13.68 -1.02 -6.98
CA GLU A 60 -14.27 -1.00 -5.64
C GLU A 60 -13.56 -1.93 -4.65
N SER A 61 -13.49 -1.54 -3.37
CA SER A 61 -12.93 -2.40 -2.32
C SER A 61 -13.74 -3.69 -2.14
N ILE A 62 -13.08 -4.78 -1.75
CA ILE A 62 -13.76 -6.03 -1.43
C ILE A 62 -14.75 -5.86 -0.27
N LYS A 63 -14.48 -4.93 0.66
CA LYS A 63 -15.45 -4.54 1.70
C LYS A 63 -16.78 -4.09 1.08
N CYS A 64 -16.72 -3.15 0.14
CA CYS A 64 -17.90 -2.65 -0.55
C CYS A 64 -18.56 -3.74 -1.41
N ARG A 65 -17.76 -4.50 -2.17
CA ARG A 65 -18.21 -5.59 -3.05
C ARG A 65 -19.02 -6.64 -2.28
N PHE A 66 -18.44 -7.21 -1.22
CA PHE A 66 -19.09 -8.27 -0.45
C PHE A 66 -20.25 -7.77 0.40
N THR A 67 -20.20 -6.52 0.89
CA THR A 67 -21.36 -5.92 1.58
C THR A 67 -22.57 -5.81 0.64
N LYS A 68 -22.35 -5.47 -0.63
CA LYS A 68 -23.42 -5.43 -1.65
C LYS A 68 -23.96 -6.82 -1.97
N ILE A 69 -23.07 -7.80 -2.19
CA ILE A 69 -23.47 -9.18 -2.52
C ILE A 69 -24.25 -9.81 -1.37
N LEU A 70 -23.81 -9.63 -0.13
CA LEU A 70 -24.41 -10.23 1.06
C LEU A 70 -25.57 -9.40 1.64
N GLY A 71 -25.90 -8.27 1.01
CA GLY A 71 -27.01 -7.39 1.41
C GLY A 71 -28.38 -7.97 1.07
N SER A 72 -29.08 -8.46 2.09
CA SER A 72 -30.52 -8.73 2.25
C SER A 72 -31.33 -9.49 1.17
N SER A 73 -30.78 -9.86 0.02
CA SER A 73 -31.49 -10.65 -1.01
C SER A 73 -30.54 -11.45 -1.91
N ALA A 74 -29.42 -11.93 -1.37
CA ALA A 74 -28.46 -12.72 -2.13
C ALA A 74 -29.08 -14.05 -2.58
N SER A 75 -29.05 -14.31 -3.89
CA SER A 75 -29.42 -15.63 -4.43
C SER A 75 -28.31 -16.66 -4.13
N PRO A 76 -28.59 -17.98 -4.20
CA PRO A 76 -27.56 -19.01 -4.08
C PRO A 76 -26.41 -18.85 -5.09
N ASP A 77 -26.71 -18.34 -6.29
CA ASP A 77 -25.73 -18.09 -7.33
C ASP A 77 -24.80 -16.93 -6.97
N ASP A 78 -25.33 -15.87 -6.33
CA ASP A 78 -24.54 -14.75 -5.81
C ASP A 78 -23.54 -15.20 -4.75
N VAL A 79 -23.96 -16.14 -3.89
CA VAL A 79 -23.10 -16.73 -2.86
C VAL A 79 -22.00 -17.59 -3.48
N SER A 80 -22.32 -18.41 -4.49
CA SER A 80 -21.33 -19.24 -5.19
C SER A 80 -20.29 -18.39 -5.93
N SER A 81 -20.74 -17.32 -6.61
CA SER A 81 -19.85 -16.33 -7.23
C SER A 81 -18.95 -15.66 -6.19
N ALA A 82 -19.49 -15.30 -5.02
CA ALA A 82 -18.70 -14.70 -3.94
C ALA A 82 -17.58 -15.63 -3.44
N TYR A 83 -17.83 -16.93 -3.31
CA TYR A 83 -16.80 -17.89 -2.90
C TYR A 83 -15.65 -18.02 -3.92
N SER A 84 -15.99 -18.05 -5.21
CA SER A 84 -14.99 -18.05 -6.28
C SER A 84 -14.15 -16.76 -6.24
N ASP A 85 -14.81 -15.60 -6.07
CA ASP A 85 -14.16 -14.30 -5.94
C ASP A 85 -13.22 -14.26 -4.72
N ILE A 86 -13.65 -14.75 -3.56
CA ILE A 86 -12.83 -14.81 -2.33
C ILE A 86 -11.55 -15.62 -2.56
N THR A 87 -11.65 -16.79 -3.20
CA THR A 87 -10.47 -17.64 -3.45
C THR A 87 -9.46 -16.94 -4.35
N ASN A 88 -9.92 -16.32 -5.43
CA ASN A 88 -9.05 -15.52 -6.31
C ASN A 88 -8.43 -14.33 -5.55
N VAL A 89 -9.22 -13.61 -4.77
CA VAL A 89 -8.77 -12.48 -3.95
C VAL A 89 -7.67 -12.90 -2.98
N ILE A 90 -7.87 -13.96 -2.20
CA ILE A 90 -6.87 -14.45 -1.23
C ILE A 90 -5.56 -14.82 -1.94
N ASN A 91 -5.64 -15.59 -3.03
CA ASN A 91 -4.44 -16.00 -3.76
C ASN A 91 -3.64 -14.80 -4.31
N ARG A 92 -4.34 -13.76 -4.82
CA ARG A 92 -3.70 -12.55 -5.33
C ARG A 92 -3.06 -11.72 -4.22
N ILE A 93 -3.74 -11.55 -3.08
CA ILE A 93 -3.19 -10.85 -1.93
C ILE A 93 -1.94 -11.57 -1.42
N VAL A 94 -2.02 -12.88 -1.19
CA VAL A 94 -0.90 -13.67 -0.67
C VAL A 94 0.31 -13.60 -1.60
N ALA A 95 0.10 -13.77 -2.92
CA ALA A 95 1.17 -13.66 -3.90
C ALA A 95 1.83 -12.27 -3.87
N CYS A 96 1.04 -11.20 -3.86
CA CYS A 96 1.53 -9.83 -3.78
C CYS A 96 2.36 -9.59 -2.52
N LEU A 97 1.87 -10.02 -1.35
CA LEU A 97 2.56 -9.81 -0.07
C LEU A 97 3.86 -10.61 0.03
N VAL A 98 3.89 -11.84 -0.51
CA VAL A 98 5.10 -12.66 -0.56
C VAL A 98 6.15 -12.04 -1.48
N GLU A 99 5.75 -11.56 -2.66
CA GLU A 99 6.64 -10.85 -3.59
C GLU A 99 7.16 -9.53 -2.98
N ALA A 100 6.27 -8.76 -2.35
CA ALA A 100 6.61 -7.49 -1.70
C ALA A 100 7.60 -7.67 -0.53
N ALA A 101 7.51 -8.76 0.23
CA ALA A 101 8.34 -9.03 1.39
C ALA A 101 9.85 -9.11 1.10
N ALA A 102 10.26 -9.13 -0.17
CA ALA A 102 11.66 -8.96 -0.56
C ALA A 102 12.25 -7.59 -0.16
N GLY A 103 11.41 -6.55 -0.08
CA GLY A 103 11.85 -5.19 0.20
C GLY A 103 10.85 -4.29 0.92
N VAL A 104 9.58 -4.68 1.06
CA VAL A 104 8.52 -3.85 1.65
C VAL A 104 7.56 -4.69 2.49
N LEU A 105 7.25 -4.20 3.69
CA LEU A 105 6.19 -4.71 4.56
C LEU A 105 5.02 -3.72 4.59
N HIS A 106 3.80 -4.12 4.20
CA HIS A 106 2.66 -3.21 4.05
C HIS A 106 2.10 -2.63 5.36
N ARG A 107 2.01 -3.43 6.42
CA ARG A 107 1.49 -3.08 7.77
C ARG A 107 0.04 -2.58 7.91
N ASP A 108 -0.72 -2.44 6.83
CA ASP A 108 -2.13 -1.98 6.86
C ASP A 108 -3.00 -2.74 5.85
N ILE A 109 -3.03 -4.07 5.99
CA ILE A 109 -3.86 -4.92 5.15
C ILE A 109 -5.27 -5.00 5.74
N SER A 110 -6.21 -4.40 5.02
CA SER A 110 -7.64 -4.39 5.38
C SER A 110 -8.51 -4.63 4.14
N THR A 111 -9.77 -4.99 4.34
CA THR A 111 -10.74 -5.19 3.24
C THR A 111 -11.05 -3.92 2.45
N SER A 112 -10.67 -2.74 2.96
CA SER A 112 -10.77 -1.46 2.26
C SER A 112 -9.59 -1.22 1.30
N ASN A 113 -8.42 -1.78 1.61
CA ASN A 113 -7.16 -1.60 0.87
C ASN A 113 -6.93 -2.69 -0.20
N ILE A 114 -8.00 -3.45 -0.50
CA ILE A 114 -8.00 -4.49 -1.52
C ILE A 114 -9.16 -4.20 -2.48
N PRO A 115 -8.92 -3.43 -3.56
CA PRO A 115 -9.89 -3.23 -4.62
C PRO A 115 -9.92 -4.36 -5.64
N ILE A 116 -11.07 -4.52 -6.27
CA ILE A 116 -11.33 -5.47 -7.35
C ILE A 116 -12.06 -4.78 -8.51
N GLN A 117 -11.55 -5.01 -9.73
CA GLN A 117 -12.17 -4.54 -10.97
C GLN A 117 -11.96 -5.59 -12.07
N ASN A 118 -13.03 -6.01 -12.74
CA ASN A 118 -12.95 -6.97 -13.85
C ASN A 118 -12.14 -8.25 -13.51
N GLY A 119 -12.27 -8.75 -12.27
CA GLY A 119 -11.53 -9.92 -11.77
C GLY A 119 -10.06 -9.67 -11.42
N GLN A 120 -9.54 -8.47 -11.68
CA GLN A 120 -8.22 -8.03 -11.25
C GLN A 120 -8.29 -7.54 -9.80
N VAL A 121 -7.41 -8.07 -8.96
CA VAL A 121 -7.29 -7.70 -7.55
C VAL A 121 -5.99 -6.93 -7.39
N ARG A 122 -6.03 -5.83 -6.65
CA ARG A 122 -4.85 -5.02 -6.32
C ARG A 122 -4.75 -4.84 -4.82
N VAL A 123 -3.54 -4.64 -4.32
CA VAL A 123 -3.26 -4.21 -2.94
C VAL A 123 -2.80 -2.76 -3.01
N ILE A 124 -3.53 -1.87 -2.35
CA ILE A 124 -3.33 -0.42 -2.40
C ILE A 124 -3.03 0.12 -1.01
N ASP A 125 -2.70 1.42 -0.96
CA ASP A 125 -2.49 2.17 0.28
C ASP A 125 -1.26 1.71 1.08
N TRP A 126 -0.10 1.92 0.47
CA TRP A 126 1.19 1.59 1.05
C TRP A 126 1.72 2.72 1.95
N GLY A 127 0.86 3.63 2.41
CA GLY A 127 1.24 4.78 3.24
C GLY A 127 1.77 4.40 4.63
N TYR A 128 1.40 3.22 5.12
CA TYR A 128 1.96 2.63 6.33
C TYR A 128 3.04 1.59 6.03
N ALA A 129 3.51 1.47 4.79
CA ALA A 129 4.51 0.48 4.46
C ALA A 129 5.86 0.77 5.15
N LYS A 130 6.70 -0.26 5.24
CA LYS A 130 8.05 -0.21 5.79
C LYS A 130 9.04 -0.87 4.84
N LEU A 131 10.11 -0.17 4.47
CA LEU A 131 11.20 -0.72 3.69
C LEU A 131 11.96 -1.74 4.54
N LEU A 132 12.29 -2.85 3.91
CA LEU A 132 13.13 -3.92 4.45
C LEU A 132 14.50 -3.82 3.77
N ASN A 133 15.55 -4.35 4.42
CA ASN A 133 16.90 -4.42 3.86
C ASN A 133 17.44 -3.05 3.38
N THR A 134 17.38 -2.05 4.25
CA THR A 134 17.73 -0.65 3.93
C THR A 134 19.21 -0.43 3.57
N ASP A 135 20.08 -1.41 3.81
CA ASP A 135 21.51 -1.33 3.46
C ASP A 135 21.79 -1.39 1.94
N LEU A 136 20.79 -1.74 1.13
CA LEU A 136 20.94 -1.86 -0.33
C LEU A 136 21.17 -0.49 -1.00
N PRO A 137 22.14 -0.37 -1.95
CA PRO A 137 22.41 0.90 -2.65
C PRO A 137 21.20 1.51 -3.36
N GLU A 138 20.31 0.65 -3.86
CA GLU A 138 19.06 1.07 -4.50
C GLU A 138 18.16 1.86 -3.55
N ILE A 139 18.06 1.42 -2.28
CA ILE A 139 17.24 2.09 -1.26
C ILE A 139 17.81 3.48 -0.93
N LYS A 140 19.13 3.65 -0.97
CA LYS A 140 19.77 4.96 -0.77
C LYS A 140 19.44 5.94 -1.90
N ASN A 141 19.37 5.44 -3.15
CA ASN A 141 18.95 6.27 -4.28
C ASN A 141 17.47 6.66 -4.14
N ILE A 142 16.60 5.72 -3.75
CA ILE A 142 15.18 5.99 -3.48
C ILE A 142 15.03 7.00 -2.33
N ALA A 143 15.84 6.90 -1.27
CA ALA A 143 15.84 7.84 -0.16
C ALA A 143 16.19 9.27 -0.60
N SER A 144 17.20 9.40 -1.46
CA SER A 144 17.55 10.70 -2.06
C SER A 144 16.46 11.24 -2.98
N GLU A 145 15.82 10.40 -3.79
CA GLU A 145 14.73 10.79 -4.70
C GLU A 145 13.49 11.28 -3.92
N TRP A 146 13.15 10.59 -2.83
CA TRP A 146 11.97 10.87 -2.01
C TRP A 146 12.26 11.75 -0.77
N GLY A 147 13.46 12.31 -0.68
CA GLY A 147 13.82 13.35 0.28
C GLY A 147 13.65 12.93 1.74
N PHE A 148 14.14 11.75 2.13
CA PHE A 148 14.12 11.30 3.53
C PHE A 148 15.48 10.75 3.97
N ASP A 149 15.76 10.88 5.26
CA ASP A 149 16.93 10.27 5.89
C ASP A 149 16.60 8.82 6.26
N LEU A 150 17.37 7.88 5.72
CA LEU A 150 17.10 6.47 5.86
C LEU A 150 17.34 5.95 7.28
N ASP A 151 18.34 6.49 7.98
CA ASP A 151 18.67 6.06 9.34
C ASP A 151 17.63 6.58 10.32
N ASP A 152 17.23 7.85 10.19
CA ASP A 152 16.18 8.45 11.01
C ASP A 152 14.83 7.78 10.79
N VAL A 153 14.42 7.56 9.53
CA VAL A 153 13.17 6.85 9.22
C VAL A 153 13.23 5.42 9.74
N THR A 154 14.31 4.68 9.49
CA THR A 154 14.44 3.29 9.97
C THR A 154 14.34 3.24 11.49
N LYS A 155 15.00 4.15 12.20
CA LYS A 155 14.90 4.26 13.65
C LYS A 155 13.47 4.51 14.09
N ASN A 156 12.79 5.50 13.50
CA ASN A 156 11.41 5.87 13.84
C ASN A 156 10.40 4.75 13.55
N GLU A 157 10.53 4.06 12.43
CA GLU A 157 9.68 2.93 12.02
C GLU A 157 9.93 1.64 12.83
N ASN A 158 10.95 1.64 13.68
CA ASN A 158 11.24 0.59 14.66
C ASN A 158 10.84 0.99 16.09
N ILE A 159 10.35 2.21 16.33
CA ILE A 159 9.90 2.59 17.67
C ILE A 159 8.59 1.86 17.98
N HIS A 160 8.57 1.28 19.17
CA HIS A 160 7.39 0.64 19.74
C HIS A 160 6.74 1.56 20.77
N ASP A 161 5.41 1.51 20.83
CA ASP A 161 4.67 2.03 21.97
C ASP A 161 5.05 1.20 23.21
N GLY A 162 5.55 1.87 24.25
CA GLY A 162 6.03 1.22 25.46
C GLY A 162 4.94 0.55 26.31
N MET A 163 3.67 0.86 26.07
CA MET A 163 2.51 0.29 26.77
C MET A 163 1.92 -0.90 26.03
N THR A 164 1.84 -0.85 24.69
CA THR A 164 1.21 -1.91 23.88
C THR A 164 2.22 -2.84 23.22
N GLY A 165 3.49 -2.45 23.13
CA GLY A 165 4.54 -3.17 22.39
C GLY A 165 4.37 -3.14 20.86
N THR A 166 3.33 -2.47 20.35
CA THR A 166 3.08 -2.34 18.92
C THR A 166 3.97 -1.27 18.31
N THR A 167 4.39 -1.42 17.05
CA THR A 167 5.05 -0.32 16.34
C THR A 167 4.13 0.90 16.35
N LEU A 168 4.68 2.10 16.59
CA LEU A 168 3.90 3.34 16.73
C LEU A 168 2.98 3.65 15.54
N PHE A 169 3.28 3.06 14.39
CA PHE A 169 2.67 3.43 13.12
C PHE A 169 2.13 2.22 12.36
N MET A 170 1.33 1.43 13.06
CA MET A 170 0.42 0.47 12.45
C MET A 170 -1.00 1.01 12.55
N SER A 171 -1.75 0.84 11.48
CA SER A 171 -3.22 0.90 11.52
C SER A 171 -3.68 -0.42 12.15
N ILE A 172 -4.46 -0.34 13.24
CA ILE A 172 -5.10 -1.50 13.90
C ILE A 172 -6.54 -1.59 13.41
#